data_AF-A0A1G1H4N8-F1
#
_entry.id   AF-A0A1G1H4N8-F1
#
_cell.length_a   1.000
_cell.length_b   1.000
_cell.length_c   1.000
_cell.angle_alpha   90.00
_cell.angle_beta   90.00
_cell.angle_gamma   90.00
#
_symmetry.space_group_name_H-M   'P 1'
#
loop_
_entity.id
_entity.type
_entity.pdbx_description
1 polymer ?
#
loop_
_entity_poly.entity_id
_entity_poly.type
_entity_poly.pdbx_seq_one_letter_code
_entity_poly.pdbx_strand_id
1 'polypeptide(L)'
;MKKSMLLVLLKNIMQSARAVNKHLKFGLTLHVPGLFVKEKEVLAWYSHDVEAFKKSDINYFWLAIPHRNLRAEQDINYKKTVEMVSRLAVSSSSLLSDPAKVVFAVQAVDVAGKALPLSEIEDVSTQVKNAGETGIALMIESGSLLPGEFTNKIFKRQAD
;
A
#
# COMPACT_ATOMS: atom_id res chain seq x y z
N MET A 1 25.55 3.25 8.98
CA MET A 1 25.31 3.10 10.43
C MET A 1 23.83 3.17 10.83
N LYS A 2 23.04 4.19 10.43
CA LYS A 2 21.61 4.30 10.84
C LYS A 2 20.66 3.23 10.26
N LYS A 3 20.94 2.69 9.07
CA LYS A 3 20.05 1.76 8.31
C LYS A 3 19.94 0.37 8.94
N SER A 4 21.07 -0.24 9.27
CA SER A 4 21.13 -1.53 9.95
C SER A 4 20.45 -1.49 11.32
N MET A 5 20.47 -0.32 11.99
CA MET A 5 19.81 -0.15 13.28
C MET A 5 18.28 -0.23 13.19
N LEU A 6 17.65 0.29 12.14
CA LEU A 6 16.19 0.19 11.97
C LEU A 6 15.75 -1.25 11.72
N LEU A 7 16.50 -2.00 10.90
CA LEU A 7 16.23 -3.41 10.65
C LEU A 7 16.45 -4.27 11.89
N VAL A 8 17.52 -3.99 12.65
CA VAL A 8 17.79 -4.67 13.93
C VAL A 8 16.69 -4.34 14.95
N LEU A 9 16.28 -3.07 15.04
CA LEU A 9 15.19 -2.66 15.93
C LEU A 9 13.88 -3.36 15.55
N LEU A 10 13.52 -3.37 14.26
CA LEU A 10 12.33 -4.05 13.77
C LEU A 10 12.37 -5.55 14.13
N LYS A 11 13.50 -6.21 13.89
CA LYS A 11 13.70 -7.62 14.26
C LYS A 11 13.51 -7.85 15.75
N ASN A 12 14.08 -6.99 16.60
CA ASN A 12 13.97 -7.11 18.05
C ASN A 12 12.52 -6.89 18.53
N ILE A 13 11.80 -5.92 17.94
CA ILE A 13 10.38 -5.69 18.22
C ILE A 13 9.56 -6.92 17.85
N MET A 14 9.75 -7.45 16.64
CA MET A 14 9.05 -8.64 16.16
C MET A 14 9.31 -9.86 17.05
N GLN A 15 10.56 -10.08 17.44
CA GLN A 15 10.94 -11.18 18.34
C GLN A 15 10.31 -11.03 19.72
N SER A 16 10.38 -9.83 20.32
CA SER A 16 9.83 -9.57 21.64
C SER A 16 8.30 -9.73 21.67
N ALA A 17 7.62 -9.23 20.63
CA ALA A 17 6.18 -9.42 20.49
C ALA A 17 5.79 -10.90 20.27
N ARG A 18 6.57 -11.65 19.48
CA ARG A 18 6.35 -13.09 19.26
C ARG A 18 6.65 -13.94 20.50
N ALA A 19 7.52 -13.49 21.39
CA ALA A 19 7.76 -14.15 22.67
C ALA A 19 6.50 -14.15 23.55
N VAL A 20 5.64 -13.13 23.42
CA VAL A 20 4.33 -13.06 24.09
C VAL A 20 3.26 -13.79 23.28
N ASN A 21 3.23 -13.61 21.95
CA ASN A 21 2.28 -14.29 21.07
C ASN A 21 2.94 -14.71 19.74
N LYS A 22 3.25 -16.01 19.62
CA LYS A 22 3.91 -16.60 18.46
C LYS A 22 3.14 -16.49 17.13
N HIS A 23 1.84 -16.19 17.18
CA HIS A 23 0.98 -16.11 15.99
C HIS A 23 0.87 -14.69 15.41
N LEU A 24 1.49 -13.69 16.04
CA LEU A 24 1.47 -12.31 15.54
C LEU A 24 2.05 -12.19 14.13
N LYS A 25 1.26 -11.53 13.27
CA LYS A 25 1.65 -11.14 11.92
C LYS A 25 2.10 -9.69 11.92
N PHE A 26 3.12 -9.39 11.12
CA PHE A 26 3.67 -8.04 11.02
C PHE A 26 3.47 -7.48 9.62
N GLY A 27 3.01 -6.25 9.56
CA GLY A 27 2.93 -5.45 8.35
C GLY A 27 3.95 -4.30 8.39
N LEU A 28 4.51 -3.94 7.24
CA LEU A 28 5.36 -2.75 7.11
C LEU A 28 4.83 -1.85 5.99
N THR A 29 4.69 -0.56 6.28
CA THR A 29 4.33 0.44 5.28
C THR A 29 5.53 0.79 4.40
N LEU A 30 5.39 0.65 3.09
CA LEU A 30 6.35 1.10 2.09
C LEU A 30 5.90 2.46 1.52
N HIS A 31 6.83 3.39 1.43
CA HIS A 31 6.56 4.74 0.94
C HIS A 31 6.70 4.80 -0.59
N VAL A 32 5.62 5.16 -1.28
CA VAL A 32 5.47 5.13 -2.75
C VAL A 32 6.47 6.00 -3.54
N PRO A 33 6.83 7.22 -3.10
CA PRO A 33 7.93 7.98 -3.70
C PRO A 33 9.25 7.20 -3.76
N GLY A 34 9.48 6.25 -2.86
CA GLY A 34 10.64 5.37 -2.89
C GLY A 34 10.62 4.30 -3.99
N LEU A 35 9.58 4.21 -4.83
CA LEU A 35 9.47 3.18 -5.86
C LEU A 35 9.59 3.75 -7.28
N PHE A 36 9.45 5.07 -7.43
CA PHE A 36 9.59 5.79 -8.70
C PHE A 36 10.97 6.38 -8.93
N VAL A 37 11.82 6.37 -7.90
CA VAL A 37 13.09 7.07 -7.90
C VAL A 37 14.20 6.02 -8.07
N LYS A 38 15.29 6.36 -8.77
CA LYS A 38 16.43 5.44 -8.98
C LYS A 38 16.90 4.89 -7.63
N GLU A 39 17.26 3.61 -7.58
CA GLU A 39 17.61 2.84 -6.37
C GLU A 39 18.53 3.60 -5.39
N LYS A 40 19.49 4.39 -5.90
CA LYS A 40 20.41 5.23 -5.10
C LYS A 40 19.73 6.37 -4.32
N GLU A 41 18.65 6.94 -4.84
CA GLU A 41 17.94 8.09 -4.25
C GLU A 41 16.86 7.63 -3.26
N VAL A 42 16.21 6.49 -3.53
CA VAL A 42 15.31 5.78 -2.61
C VAL A 42 16.02 5.40 -1.31
N LEU A 43 17.24 4.87 -1.46
CA LEU A 43 18.13 4.48 -0.36
C LEU A 43 18.60 5.67 0.48
N ALA A 44 18.63 6.89 -0.09
CA ALA A 44 19.05 8.09 0.62
C ALA A 44 17.89 8.73 1.40
N TRP A 45 16.66 8.69 0.88
CA TRP A 45 15.53 9.40 1.46
C TRP A 45 14.74 8.57 2.49
N TYR A 46 14.65 7.26 2.33
CA TYR A 46 13.77 6.44 3.17
C TYR A 46 14.47 5.31 3.94
N SER A 47 15.79 5.15 3.76
CA SER A 47 16.57 4.09 4.43
C SER A 47 16.02 2.66 4.23
N HIS A 48 15.18 2.43 3.21
CA HIS A 48 14.58 1.15 2.89
C HIS A 48 15.54 0.32 2.04
N ASP A 49 15.99 -0.82 2.57
CA ASP A 49 16.72 -1.85 1.85
C ASP A 49 15.73 -2.93 1.40
N VAL A 50 15.34 -2.88 0.14
CA VAL A 50 14.34 -3.79 -0.45
C VAL A 50 14.82 -5.24 -0.42
N GLU A 51 16.13 -5.47 -0.60
CA GLU A 51 16.74 -6.80 -0.49
C GLU A 51 16.66 -7.34 0.94
N ALA A 52 16.92 -6.49 1.94
CA ALA A 52 16.78 -6.88 3.34
C ALA A 52 15.32 -7.17 3.71
N PHE A 53 14.35 -6.44 3.14
CA PHE A 53 12.92 -6.71 3.37
C PHE A 53 12.44 -8.00 2.72
N LYS A 54 12.91 -8.33 1.51
CA LYS A 54 12.65 -9.64 0.89
C LYS A 54 13.09 -10.80 1.78
N LYS A 55 14.18 -10.62 2.53
CA LYS A 55 14.78 -11.61 3.43
C LYS A 55 14.22 -11.55 4.86
N SER A 56 13.24 -10.68 5.13
CA SER A 56 12.67 -10.50 6.47
C SER A 56 11.43 -11.37 6.71
N ASP A 57 11.13 -11.66 7.98
CA ASP A 57 9.93 -12.42 8.39
C ASP A 57 8.63 -11.58 8.40
N ILE A 58 8.61 -10.48 7.65
CA ILE A 58 7.44 -9.59 7.52
C ILE A 58 6.38 -10.33 6.70
N ASN A 59 5.13 -10.27 7.17
CA ASN A 59 4.03 -11.00 6.56
C ASN A 59 3.36 -10.18 5.45
N TYR A 60 3.27 -8.86 5.64
CA TYR A 60 2.59 -7.97 4.71
C TYR A 60 3.35 -6.67 4.48
N PHE A 61 3.27 -6.16 3.25
CA PHE A 61 3.80 -4.86 2.86
C PHE A 61 2.65 -3.98 2.42
N TRP A 62 2.47 -2.86 3.09
CA TRP A 62 1.39 -1.92 2.83
C TRP A 62 1.88 -0.78 1.95
N LEU A 63 1.17 -0.47 0.86
CA LEU A 63 1.44 0.69 0.01
C LEU A 63 0.22 1.59 -0.06
N ALA A 64 0.35 2.82 0.43
CA ALA A 64 -0.70 3.82 0.30
C ALA A 64 -0.74 4.37 -1.13
N ILE A 65 -1.92 4.40 -1.75
CA ILE A 65 -2.16 5.01 -3.06
C ILE A 65 -3.09 6.22 -2.89
N PRO A 66 -2.55 7.39 -2.46
CA PRO A 66 -3.30 8.63 -2.34
C PRO A 66 -3.48 9.29 -3.72
N HIS A 67 -4.10 8.56 -4.66
CA HIS A 67 -4.15 8.91 -6.09
C HIS A 67 -4.74 10.30 -6.35
N ARG A 68 -5.71 10.75 -5.56
CA ARG A 68 -6.33 12.07 -5.73
C ARG A 68 -5.44 13.19 -5.20
N ASN A 69 -4.70 12.94 -4.13
CA ASN A 69 -3.72 13.89 -3.61
C ASN A 69 -2.55 14.00 -4.60
N LEU A 70 -2.04 12.87 -5.10
CA LEU A 70 -1.00 12.85 -6.14
C LEU A 70 -1.44 13.59 -7.40
N ARG A 71 -2.71 13.43 -7.80
CA ARG A 71 -3.29 14.16 -8.93
C ARG A 71 -3.20 15.67 -8.73
N ALA A 72 -3.57 16.15 -7.54
CA ALA A 72 -3.55 17.56 -7.20
C ALA A 72 -2.12 18.11 -7.05
N GLU A 73 -1.23 17.35 -6.38
CA GLU A 73 0.17 17.75 -6.15
C GLU A 73 0.99 17.82 -7.43
N GLN A 74 0.73 16.93 -8.39
CA GLN A 74 1.50 16.83 -9.63
C GLN A 74 0.83 17.53 -10.83
N ASP A 75 -0.34 18.15 -10.62
CA ASP A 75 -1.14 18.79 -11.67
C ASP A 75 -1.36 17.87 -12.90
N ILE A 76 -1.69 16.60 -12.64
CA ILE A 76 -1.96 15.60 -13.68
C ILE A 76 -3.45 15.34 -13.82
N ASN A 77 -3.86 14.82 -14.98
CA ASN A 77 -5.25 14.43 -15.19
C ASN A 77 -5.55 13.04 -14.64
N TYR A 78 -6.84 12.69 -14.58
CA TYR A 78 -7.32 11.41 -14.08
C TYR A 78 -6.70 10.21 -14.82
N LYS A 79 -6.68 10.24 -16.16
CA LYS A 79 -6.11 9.16 -16.97
C LYS A 79 -4.65 8.88 -16.61
N LYS A 80 -3.82 9.92 -16.53
CA LYS A 80 -2.41 9.81 -16.11
C LYS A 80 -2.27 9.27 -14.69
N THR A 81 -3.19 9.63 -13.81
CA THR A 81 -3.22 9.12 -12.43
C THR A 81 -3.46 7.61 -12.41
N VAL A 82 -4.47 7.14 -13.15
CA VAL A 82 -4.80 5.70 -13.26
C VAL A 82 -3.63 4.92 -13.89
N GLU A 83 -2.98 5.46 -14.93
CA GLU A 83 -1.78 4.87 -15.53
C GLU A 83 -0.59 4.81 -14.55
N MET A 84 -0.44 5.82 -13.68
CA MET A 84 0.58 5.83 -12.63
C MET A 84 0.30 4.76 -11.57
N VAL A 85 -0.95 4.62 -11.13
CA VAL A 85 -1.37 3.55 -10.20
C VAL A 85 -1.06 2.18 -10.79
N SER A 86 -1.41 1.94 -12.05
CA SER A 86 -1.15 0.67 -12.73
C SER A 86 0.34 0.33 -12.74
N ARG A 87 1.19 1.30 -13.12
CA ARG A 87 2.66 1.13 -13.08
C ARG A 87 3.20 0.89 -11.67
N LEU A 88 2.68 1.60 -10.68
CA LEU A 88 3.05 1.40 -9.28
C LEU A 88 2.71 -0.01 -8.82
N ALA A 89 1.49 -0.47 -9.14
CA ALA A 89 1.01 -1.77 -8.73
C ALA A 89 1.89 -2.88 -9.32
N VAL A 90 2.15 -2.84 -10.64
CA VAL A 90 3.03 -3.81 -11.32
C VAL A 90 4.46 -3.79 -10.76
N SER A 91 5.01 -2.60 -10.54
CA SER A 91 6.38 -2.45 -10.04
C SER A 91 6.49 -2.98 -8.60
N SER A 92 5.51 -2.69 -7.75
CA SER A 92 5.54 -3.10 -6.35
C SER A 92 5.30 -4.60 -6.19
N SER A 93 4.40 -5.18 -6.99
CA SER A 93 4.16 -6.63 -7.01
C SER A 93 5.40 -7.41 -7.49
N SER A 94 6.14 -6.89 -8.47
CA SER A 94 7.37 -7.53 -8.98
C SER A 94 8.59 -7.32 -8.06
N LEU A 95 8.58 -6.28 -7.24
CA LEU A 95 9.63 -6.03 -6.26
C LEU A 95 9.60 -6.99 -5.08
N LEU A 96 8.54 -7.76 -4.87
CA LEU A 96 8.45 -8.74 -3.78
C LEU A 96 8.34 -10.14 -4.37
N SER A 97 8.94 -11.13 -3.69
CA SER A 97 8.93 -12.52 -4.17
C SER A 97 7.55 -13.15 -4.17
N ASP A 98 6.61 -12.58 -3.42
CA ASP A 98 5.23 -13.04 -3.27
C ASP A 98 4.28 -11.84 -3.31
N PRO A 99 3.56 -11.62 -4.42
CA PRO A 99 2.58 -10.54 -4.56
C PRO A 99 1.45 -10.58 -3.52
N ALA A 100 1.09 -11.76 -2.99
CA ALA A 100 0.01 -11.90 -2.01
C ALA A 100 0.34 -11.26 -0.66
N LYS A 101 1.62 -10.95 -0.42
CA LYS A 101 2.07 -10.18 0.75
C LYS A 101 1.88 -8.68 0.57
N VAL A 102 1.55 -8.20 -0.63
CA VAL A 102 1.37 -6.78 -0.92
C VAL A 102 -0.07 -6.38 -0.66
N VAL A 103 -0.27 -5.34 0.12
CA VAL A 103 -1.57 -4.72 0.35
C VAL A 103 -1.52 -3.28 -0.14
N PHE A 104 -2.29 -2.97 -1.18
CA PHE A 104 -2.45 -1.59 -1.63
C PHE A 104 -3.64 -0.95 -0.94
N ALA A 105 -3.38 0.14 -0.25
CA ALA A 105 -4.42 0.93 0.38
C ALA A 105 -4.88 2.04 -0.58
N VAL A 106 -6.02 1.81 -1.21
CA VAL A 106 -6.64 2.73 -2.15
C VAL A 106 -7.36 3.84 -1.40
N GLN A 107 -7.10 5.08 -1.78
CA GLN A 107 -7.78 6.23 -1.21
C GLN A 107 -9.29 6.15 -1.45
N ALA A 108 -10.09 6.19 -0.38
CA ALA A 108 -11.56 6.21 -0.48
C ALA A 108 -12.16 7.57 -0.09
N VAL A 109 -11.39 8.42 0.60
CA VAL A 109 -11.76 9.78 0.98
C VAL A 109 -10.69 10.78 0.57
N ASP A 110 -11.09 12.01 0.24
CA ASP A 110 -10.14 13.11 0.02
C ASP A 110 -9.59 13.67 1.34
N VAL A 111 -8.68 14.65 1.25
CA VAL A 111 -8.05 15.32 2.40
C VAL A 111 -9.04 16.08 3.30
N ALA A 112 -10.26 16.32 2.82
CA ALA A 112 -11.33 16.95 3.58
C ALA A 112 -12.30 15.92 4.19
N GLY A 113 -11.98 14.63 4.09
CA GLY A 113 -12.80 13.53 4.60
C GLY A 113 -14.00 13.18 3.72
N LYS A 114 -14.11 13.77 2.53
CA LYS A 114 -15.23 13.50 1.62
C LYS A 114 -14.98 12.22 0.83
N ALA A 115 -15.96 11.33 0.81
CA ALA A 115 -15.91 10.12 0.01
C ALA A 115 -15.66 10.42 -1.48
N LEU A 116 -14.74 9.68 -2.09
CA LEU A 116 -14.48 9.75 -3.51
C LEU A 116 -15.61 9.06 -4.30
N PRO A 117 -15.79 9.41 -5.59
CA PRO A 117 -16.72 8.68 -6.46
C PRO A 117 -16.39 7.18 -6.48
N LEU A 118 -17.42 6.34 -6.37
CA LEU A 118 -17.25 4.88 -6.41
C LEU A 118 -16.52 4.43 -7.69
N SER A 119 -16.84 5.02 -8.84
CA SER A 119 -16.17 4.72 -10.10
C SER A 119 -14.66 4.98 -10.07
N GLU A 120 -14.23 6.06 -9.40
CA GLU A 120 -12.81 6.38 -9.24
C GLU A 120 -12.09 5.33 -8.38
N ILE A 121 -12.72 4.89 -7.29
CA ILE A 121 -12.18 3.84 -6.42
C ILE A 121 -12.16 2.49 -7.15
N GLU A 122 -13.18 2.17 -7.94
CA GLU A 122 -13.27 0.94 -8.74
C GLU A 122 -12.21 0.87 -9.83
N ASP A 123 -12.01 1.96 -10.58
CA ASP A 123 -10.99 2.04 -11.62
C ASP A 123 -9.60 1.81 -11.03
N VAL A 124 -9.28 2.51 -9.94
CA VAL A 124 -7.98 2.39 -9.24
C VAL A 124 -7.80 1.00 -8.66
N SER A 125 -8.83 0.44 -8.01
CA SER A 125 -8.79 -0.92 -7.46
C SER A 125 -8.61 -1.97 -8.56
N THR A 126 -9.24 -1.76 -9.72
CA THR A 126 -9.10 -2.65 -10.89
C THR A 126 -7.66 -2.63 -11.41
N GLN A 127 -7.01 -1.46 -11.49
CA GLN A 127 -5.60 -1.40 -11.87
C GLN A 127 -4.70 -2.17 -10.90
N VAL A 128 -4.98 -2.10 -9.60
CA VAL A 128 -4.25 -2.87 -8.59
C VAL A 128 -4.46 -4.38 -8.77
N LYS A 129 -5.71 -4.83 -8.94
CA LYS A 129 -6.02 -6.25 -9.17
C LYS A 129 -5.33 -6.80 -10.42
N ASN A 130 -5.27 -6.00 -11.48
CA ASN A 130 -4.63 -6.39 -12.73
C ASN A 130 -3.10 -6.55 -12.60
N ALA A 131 -2.48 -6.02 -11.55
CA ALA A 131 -1.05 -6.18 -11.31
C ALA A 131 -0.66 -7.53 -10.68
N GLY A 132 -1.63 -8.33 -10.24
CA GLY A 132 -1.42 -9.67 -9.67
C GLY A 132 -2.30 -9.95 -8.46
N GLU A 133 -2.06 -11.11 -7.82
CA GLU A 133 -2.74 -11.52 -6.60
C GLU A 133 -2.27 -10.67 -5.41
N THR A 134 -2.84 -9.48 -5.27
CA THR A 134 -2.50 -8.53 -4.20
C THR A 134 -3.72 -8.22 -3.33
N GLY A 135 -3.46 -7.88 -2.07
CA GLY A 135 -4.48 -7.37 -1.17
C GLY A 135 -4.86 -5.94 -1.51
N ILE A 136 -6.15 -5.61 -1.32
CA ILE A 136 -6.65 -4.24 -1.44
C ILE A 136 -7.28 -3.85 -0.11
N ALA A 137 -6.83 -2.72 0.42
CA ALA A 137 -7.43 -2.04 1.56
C ALA A 137 -7.96 -0.67 1.11
N LEU A 138 -8.83 -0.07 1.93
CA LEU A 138 -9.37 1.26 1.67
C LEU A 138 -8.89 2.22 2.75
N MET A 139 -8.32 3.34 2.33
CA MET A 139 -7.95 4.43 3.24
C MET A 139 -9.16 5.31 3.48
N ILE A 140 -9.65 5.27 4.72
CA ILE A 140 -10.75 6.08 5.23
C ILE A 140 -10.24 6.96 6.36
N GLU A 141 -10.91 8.08 6.60
CA GLU A 141 -10.66 8.91 7.77
C GLU A 141 -11.49 8.42 8.96
N SER A 142 -10.95 8.51 10.18
CA SER A 142 -11.70 8.12 11.37
C SER A 142 -13.00 8.92 11.47
N GLY A 143 -14.14 8.22 11.58
CA GLY A 143 -15.46 8.86 11.66
C GLY A 143 -16.08 9.23 10.30
N SER A 144 -15.36 9.05 9.19
CA SER A 144 -15.95 9.21 7.86
C SER A 144 -16.84 7.99 7.52
N LEU A 145 -18.09 8.26 7.14
CA LEU A 145 -19.02 7.24 6.69
C LEU A 145 -18.84 7.04 5.20
N LEU A 146 -18.42 5.83 4.81
CA LEU A 146 -18.50 5.42 3.42
C LEU A 146 -19.98 5.24 3.04
N PRO A 147 -20.41 5.67 1.85
CA PRO A 147 -21.78 5.44 1.39
C PRO A 147 -22.16 3.96 1.49
N GLY A 148 -23.38 3.64 1.93
CA GLY A 148 -23.81 2.25 2.07
C GLY A 148 -23.75 1.45 0.76
N GLU A 149 -24.02 2.11 -0.37
CA GLU A 149 -23.85 1.53 -1.71
C GLU A 149 -22.42 1.05 -1.97
N PHE A 150 -21.44 1.82 -1.50
CA PHE A 150 -20.02 1.54 -1.64
C PHE A 150 -19.62 0.30 -0.83
N THR A 151 -20.00 0.25 0.45
CA THR A 151 -19.70 -0.92 1.30
C THR A 151 -20.44 -2.17 0.84
N ASN A 152 -21.68 -2.03 0.40
CA ASN A 152 -22.50 -3.15 -0.08
C ASN A 152 -21.97 -3.74 -1.38
N LYS A 153 -21.36 -2.94 -2.27
CA LYS A 153 -20.83 -3.46 -3.53
C LYS A 153 -19.45 -4.11 -3.35
N ILE A 154 -18.59 -3.52 -2.52
CA ILE A 154 -17.20 -3.98 -2.34
C ILE A 154 -17.10 -5.17 -1.39
N PHE A 155 -17.92 -5.21 -0.33
CA PHE A 155 -17.88 -6.27 0.68
C PHE A 155 -19.01 -7.30 0.54
N LYS A 156 -19.79 -7.25 -0.56
CA LYS A 156 -20.70 -8.34 -0.87
C LYS A 156 -19.88 -9.61 -0.99
N ARG A 157 -20.04 -10.53 -0.02
CA ARG A 157 -19.61 -11.92 -0.17
C ARG A 157 -20.18 -12.39 -1.50
N GLN A 158 -19.30 -12.81 -2.42
CA GLN A 158 -19.76 -13.67 -3.50
C GLN A 158 -20.39 -14.87 -2.79
N ALA A 159 -21.70 -15.03 -2.96
CA ALA A 159 -22.37 -16.24 -2.50
C ALA A 159 -21.86 -17.34 -3.44
N ASP A 160 -21.15 -18.30 -2.87
CA ASP A 160 -20.83 -19.57 -3.53
C ASP A 160 -22.12 -20.35 -3.85
#